data_AF-A0A535FML8-F1
#
_entry.id   AF-A0A535FML8-F1
#
_cell.length_a   1.000
_cell.length_b   1.000
_cell.length_c   1.000
_cell.angle_alpha   90.00
_cell.angle_beta   90.00
_cell.angle_gamma   90.00
#
_symmetry.space_group_name_H-M   'P 1'
#
loop_
_entity.id
_entity.type
_entity.pdbx_description
1 polymer ?
#
loop_
_entity_poly.entity_id
_entity_poly.type
_entity_poly.pdbx_seq_one_letter_code
_entity_poly.pdbx_strand_id
1 'polypeptide(L)' 'HQDDYWNQVDQAAMRSSGTGYDEAVQLLIELRDAADQFKETREFQDRFSAWVRPHLRRPALVKRLQGRRFTLPEA' A
#
# COMPACT_ATOMS: atom_id res chain seq x y z
N HIS A 1 8.38 -11.75 -8.98
CA HIS A 1 7.68 -12.03 -7.71
C HIS A 1 7.10 -10.78 -7.06
N GLN A 2 7.83 -9.65 -6.95
CA GLN A 2 7.26 -8.40 -6.39
C GLN A 2 6.05 -7.85 -7.16
N ASP A 3 6.02 -7.93 -8.50
CA ASP A 3 4.86 -7.48 -9.29
C ASP A 3 3.56 -8.24 -8.99
N ASP A 4 3.67 -9.49 -8.56
CA ASP A 4 2.52 -10.30 -8.16
C ASP A 4 1.89 -9.76 -6.86
N TYR A 5 2.72 -9.38 -5.89
CA TYR A 5 2.26 -8.75 -4.65
C TYR A 5 1.60 -7.40 -4.90
N TRP A 6 2.15 -6.57 -5.78
CA TRP A 6 1.51 -5.30 -6.13
C TRP A 6 0.17 -5.49 -6.84
N ASN A 7 0.03 -6.51 -7.67
CA ASN A 7 -1.25 -6.88 -8.27
C ASN A 7 -2.26 -7.34 -7.19
N GLN A 8 -1.82 -8.14 -6.21
CA GLN A 8 -2.68 -8.55 -5.09
C GLN A 8 -3.13 -7.35 -4.23
N VAL A 9 -2.24 -6.39 -3.96
CA VAL A 9 -2.57 -5.13 -3.28
C VAL A 9 -3.68 -4.39 -4.03
N ASP A 10 -3.54 -4.27 -5.34
CA ASP A 10 -4.51 -3.58 -6.19
C ASP A 10 -5.87 -4.29 -6.19
N GLN A 11 -5.89 -5.61 -6.40
CA GLN A 11 -7.10 -6.42 -6.35
C GLN A 11 -7.81 -6.32 -5.00
N ALA A 12 -7.05 -6.38 -3.89
CA ALA A 12 -7.60 -6.24 -2.56
C ALA A 12 -8.23 -4.85 -2.33
N ALA A 13 -7.56 -3.77 -2.77
CA ALA A 13 -8.07 -2.42 -2.68
C ALA A 13 -9.29 -2.16 -3.60
N MET A 14 -9.34 -2.78 -4.78
CA MET A 14 -10.45 -2.66 -5.73
C MET A 14 -11.76 -3.22 -5.16
N ARG A 15 -11.70 -4.25 -4.31
CA ARG A 15 -12.89 -4.81 -3.62
C ARG A 15 -13.66 -3.77 -2.80
N SER A 16 -13.04 -2.64 -2.46
CA SER A 16 -13.70 -1.48 -1.85
C SER A 16 -14.48 -1.80 -0.56
N SER A 17 -14.06 -2.84 0.15
CA SER A 17 -14.64 -3.32 1.40
C SER A 17 -13.67 -3.14 2.56
N GLY A 18 -14.16 -3.20 3.80
CA GLY A 18 -13.31 -3.13 4.99
C GLY A 18 -12.20 -4.19 4.97
N THR A 19 -12.59 -5.46 4.79
CA THR A 19 -11.67 -6.59 4.67
C THR A 19 -10.69 -6.42 3.51
N GLY A 20 -11.15 -5.96 2.34
CA GLY A 20 -10.27 -5.73 1.19
C GLY A 20 -9.20 -4.66 1.46
N TYR A 21 -9.56 -3.59 2.17
CA TYR A 21 -8.57 -2.60 2.60
C TYR A 21 -7.63 -3.13 3.68
N ASP A 22 -8.10 -3.96 4.61
CA ASP A 22 -7.25 -4.58 5.62
C ASP A 22 -6.23 -5.53 4.97
N GLU A 23 -6.65 -6.32 3.98
CA GLU A 23 -5.77 -7.19 3.18
C GLU A 23 -4.75 -6.39 2.36
N ALA A 24 -5.18 -5.34 1.65
CA ALA A 24 -4.28 -4.50 0.87
C ALA A 24 -3.19 -3.87 1.75
N VAL A 25 -3.57 -3.39 2.94
CA VAL A 25 -2.63 -2.81 3.91
C VAL A 25 -1.69 -3.86 4.48
N GLN A 26 -2.15 -5.09 4.72
CA GLN A 26 -1.30 -6.19 5.18
C GLN A 26 -0.21 -6.51 4.15
N LEU A 27 -0.58 -6.65 2.87
CA LEU A 27 0.37 -6.91 1.79
C LEU A 27 1.38 -5.76 1.62
N LEU A 28 0.94 -4.51 1.77
CA LEU A 28 1.83 -3.35 1.74
C LEU A 28 2.83 -3.33 2.89
N ILE A 29 2.46 -3.84 4.07
CA ILE A 29 3.39 -4.00 5.20
C ILE A 29 4.46 -5.02 4.85
N GLU A 30 4.08 -6.18 4.30
CA GLU A 30 5.04 -7.22 3.89
C GLU A 30 6.01 -6.71 2.82
N LEU A 31 5.51 -5.96 1.83
CA LEU A 31 6.33 -5.32 0.81
C LEU A 31 7.32 -4.29 1.39
N ARG A 32 6.86 -3.47 2.35
CA ARG A 32 7.71 -2.48 3.02
C ARG A 32 8.80 -3.15 3.84
N ASP A 33 8.44 -4.18 4.60
CA ASP A 33 9.36 -4.89 5.50
C ASP A 33 10.40 -5.67 4.69
N ALA A 34 10.02 -6.26 3.54
CA ALA A 34 10.95 -6.82 2.58
C ALA A 34 11.89 -5.75 2.00
N ALA A 35 11.36 -4.60 1.56
CA ALA A 35 12.17 -3.52 1.02
C ALA A 35 13.18 -2.95 2.04
N ASP A 36 12.81 -2.89 3.33
CA ASP A 36 13.73 -2.53 4.41
C ASP A 36 14.88 -3.55 4.53
N GLN A 37 14.55 -4.85 4.49
CA GLN A 37 15.54 -5.94 4.57
C GLN A 37 16.56 -5.89 3.42
N PHE A 38 16.14 -5.55 2.20
CA PHE A 38 16.99 -5.47 1.02
C PHE A 38 17.57 -4.07 0.75
N LYS A 39 17.28 -3.08 1.61
CA LYS A 39 17.68 -1.66 1.45
C LYS A 39 17.11 -0.98 0.19
N GLU A 40 15.95 -1.44 -0.27
CA GLU A 40 15.20 -0.96 -1.43
C GLU A 40 14.05 -0.01 -1.02
N THR A 41 14.13 0.60 0.17
CA THR A 41 13.06 1.44 0.76
C THR A 41 12.63 2.59 -0.15
N ARG A 42 13.57 3.14 -0.95
CA ARG A 42 13.27 4.22 -1.91
C ARG A 42 12.37 3.73 -3.04
N GLU A 43 12.70 2.60 -3.66
CA GLU A 43 11.93 2.02 -4.75
C GLU A 43 10.52 1.63 -4.29
N PHE A 44 10.42 1.09 -3.07
CA PHE A 44 9.14 0.85 -2.42
C PHE A 44 8.34 2.15 -2.27
N GLN A 45 8.95 3.22 -1.73
CA GLN A 45 8.25 4.47 -1.49
C GLN A 45 7.80 5.14 -2.80
N ASP A 46 8.61 5.08 -3.86
CA ASP A 46 8.26 5.62 -5.18
C ASP A 46 7.06 4.87 -5.77
N ARG A 47 7.08 3.53 -5.71
CA ARG A 47 5.98 2.68 -6.21
C ARG A 47 4.72 2.82 -5.37
N PHE A 48 4.84 2.85 -4.04
CA PHE A 48 3.73 3.10 -3.11
C PHE A 48 3.09 4.45 -3.37
N SER A 49 3.89 5.50 -3.56
CA SER A 49 3.39 6.87 -3.80
C SER A 49 2.61 6.94 -5.12
N ALA A 50 3.08 6.26 -6.18
CA ALA A 50 2.36 6.16 -7.43
C ALA A 50 1.04 5.40 -7.28
N TRP A 51 1.06 4.27 -6.56
CA TRP A 51 -0.12 3.44 -6.34
C TRP A 51 -1.18 4.13 -5.47
N VAL A 52 -0.79 4.80 -4.39
CA VAL A 52 -1.75 5.32 -3.40
C VAL A 52 -2.50 6.58 -3.88
N ARG A 53 -1.91 7.37 -4.79
CA ARG A 53 -2.49 8.60 -5.34
C ARG A 53 -3.97 8.48 -5.77
N PRO A 54 -4.36 7.54 -6.65
CA PRO A 54 -5.77 7.36 -7.03
C PRO A 54 -6.67 6.94 -5.85
N HIS A 55 -6.11 6.41 -4.77
CA HIS A 55 -6.83 5.94 -3.59
C HIS A 55 -6.96 6.97 -2.46
N LEU A 56 -6.31 8.14 -2.57
CA LEU A 56 -6.35 9.18 -1.51
C LEU A 56 -7.75 9.73 -1.23
N ARG A 57 -8.68 9.59 -2.19
CA ARG A 57 -10.11 9.93 -2.01
C ARG A 57 -10.91 8.87 -1.25
N ARG A 58 -10.29 7.78 -0.80
CA ARG A 58 -10.92 6.67 -0.06
C ARG A 58 -10.57 6.78 1.43
N PRO A 59 -11.36 7.51 2.25
CA PRO A 59 -10.99 7.84 3.62
C PRO A 59 -10.79 6.61 4.51
N ALA A 60 -11.52 5.52 4.26
CA ALA A 60 -11.40 4.28 5.03
C ALA A 60 -10.05 3.57 4.80
N LEU A 61 -9.51 3.64 3.58
CA LEU A 61 -8.19 3.10 3.25
C LEU A 61 -7.09 4.03 3.76
N VAL A 62 -7.23 5.34 3.55
CA VAL A 62 -6.29 6.37 4.05
C VAL A 62 -6.08 6.26 5.57
N LYS A 63 -7.16 6.12 6.35
CA LYS A 63 -7.06 5.96 7.82
C LYS A 63 -6.24 4.73 8.23
N ARG A 64 -6.39 3.62 7.50
CA ARG A 64 -5.63 2.39 7.78
C ARG A 64 -4.15 2.56 7.45
N LEU A 65 -3.84 3.17 6.30
CA LEU A 65 -2.46 3.48 5.91
C LEU A 65 -1.77 4.39 6.93
N GLN A 66 -2.43 5.46 7.37
CA GLN A 66 -1.92 6.35 8.42
C GLN A 66 -1.70 5.60 9.74
N GLY A 67 -2.66 4.76 10.15
CA GLY A 67 -2.55 3.93 11.36
C GLY A 67 -1.41 2.89 11.32
N ARG A 68 -0.89 2.59 10.12
CA ARG A 68 0.25 1.68 9.91
C ARG A 68 1.54 2.37 9.49
N ARG A 69 1.62 3.70 9.71
CA ARG A 69 2.81 4.54 9.50
C ARG A 69 3.27 4.64 8.04
N PHE A 70 2.34 4.58 7.09
CA PHE A 70 2.64 4.90 5.70
C PHE A 70 2.68 6.42 5.50
N THR A 71 3.74 6.90 4.84
CA THR A 71 3.87 8.31 4.45
C THR A 71 3.09 8.55 3.16
N LEU A 72 1.98 9.27 3.26
CA LEU A 72 1.12 9.57 2.11
C LEU A 72 1.68 10.76 1.32
N PRO A 73 1.71 10.70 -0.02
CA PRO A 73 2.01 11.86 -0.85
C PRO A 73 0.86 12.88 -0.78
N GLU A 74 1.15 14.14 -1.09
CA GLU A 74 0.12 15.15 -1.29
C GLU A 74 -0.81 14.72 -2.45
N ALA A 75 -2.11 15.00 -2.28
CA ALA A 75 -3.19 14.53 -3.14
C ALA A 75 -3.37 15.35 -4.42
#